data_AF-A0A1Y1S6Z3-F1
#
_entry.id   AF-A0A1Y1S6Z3-F1
#
_cell.length_a   1.000
_cell.length_b   1.000
_cell.length_c   1.000
_cell.angle_alpha   90.00
_cell.angle_beta   90.00
_cell.angle_gamma   90.00
#
_symmetry.space_group_name_H-M   'P 1'
#
loop_
_entity.id
_entity.type
_entity.pdbx_description
1 polymer ?
#
loop_
_entity_poly.entity_id
_entity_poly.type
_entity_poly.pdbx_seq_one_letter_code
_entity_poly.pdbx_strand_id
1 'polypeptide(L)'
;MPVDFILVTNERDSLIFECELNCESLSPLAMLVAYSGIENKGECYDSLVAHRHVCAQGCKIVLVTSRPDVGGMLIATEKLLNRILLRPEVLADDWIDESEFETKLREIYVESFVG
;
A
#
# COMPACT_ATOMS: atom_id res chain seq x y z
N MET A 1 -6.28 -0.25 -18.38
CA MET A 1 -5.08 -0.76 -17.67
C MET A 1 -5.57 -1.40 -16.37
N PRO A 2 -4.87 -2.41 -15.81
CA PRO A 2 -5.13 -2.80 -14.43
C PRO A 2 -4.94 -1.57 -13.53
N VAL A 3 -5.56 -1.55 -12.37
CA VAL A 3 -5.43 -0.48 -11.37
C VAL A 3 -4.72 -1.12 -10.19
N ASP A 4 -3.57 -0.56 -9.83
CA ASP A 4 -2.70 -1.07 -8.78
C ASP A 4 -2.43 0.08 -7.80
N PHE A 5 -3.22 0.16 -6.74
CA PHE A 5 -3.18 1.24 -5.77
C PHE A 5 -2.81 0.69 -4.40
N ILE A 6 -2.01 1.44 -3.64
CA ILE A 6 -1.60 1.04 -2.31
C ILE A 6 -1.79 2.19 -1.34
N LEU A 7 -2.29 1.87 -0.14
CA LEU A 7 -2.26 2.77 0.99
C LEU A 7 -1.65 2.10 2.21
N VAL A 8 -1.17 2.93 3.12
CA VAL A 8 -0.64 2.52 4.42
C VAL A 8 -1.29 3.35 5.50
N THR A 9 -1.77 2.67 6.54
CA THR A 9 -2.21 3.30 7.78
C THR A 9 -1.27 2.94 8.92
N ASN A 10 -1.23 3.81 9.93
CA ASN A 10 -0.62 3.47 11.20
C ASN A 10 -1.54 2.59 12.06
N GLU A 11 -1.13 2.32 13.30
CA GLU A 11 -1.85 1.46 14.24
C GLU A 11 -3.19 2.04 14.73
N ARG A 12 -3.43 3.34 14.48
CA ARG A 12 -4.68 4.05 14.82
C ARG A 12 -5.61 4.22 13.62
N ASP A 13 -5.29 3.56 12.50
CA ASP A 13 -6.02 3.69 11.23
C ASP A 13 -5.94 5.09 10.59
N SER A 14 -4.99 5.91 11.03
CA SER A 14 -4.66 7.16 10.32
C SER A 14 -3.84 6.84 9.08
N LEU A 15 -4.22 7.44 7.96
CA LEU A 15 -3.50 7.33 6.70
C LEU A 15 -2.13 8.02 6.81
N ILE A 16 -1.07 7.30 6.43
CA ILE A 16 0.32 7.81 6.45
C ILE A 16 1.01 7.73 5.08
N PHE A 17 0.39 7.07 4.09
CA PHE A 17 0.87 7.02 2.71
C PHE A 17 -0.24 6.51 1.77
N GLU A 18 -0.29 7.02 0.55
CA GLU A 18 -1.06 6.43 -0.55
C GLU A 18 -0.41 6.69 -1.91
N CYS A 19 -0.55 5.75 -2.85
CA CYS A 19 0.05 5.87 -4.18
C CYS A 19 -0.63 4.94 -5.21
N GLU A 20 -0.78 5.42 -6.44
CA GLU A 20 -1.07 4.57 -7.60
C GLU A 20 0.22 4.16 -8.30
N LEU A 21 0.46 2.84 -8.36
CA LEU A 21 1.76 2.26 -8.71
C LEU A 21 1.98 2.17 -10.22
N ASN A 22 0.92 2.19 -11.00
CA ASN A 22 0.97 1.95 -12.44
C ASN A 22 0.58 3.15 -13.31
N CYS A 23 0.16 4.27 -12.69
CA CYS A 23 0.06 5.57 -13.35
C CYS A 23 0.29 6.73 -12.39
N GLU A 24 0.42 7.94 -12.94
CA GLU A 24 0.66 9.17 -12.17
C GLU A 24 -0.63 9.80 -11.60
N SER A 25 -1.81 9.30 -11.97
CA SER A 25 -3.10 9.86 -11.54
C SER A 25 -3.88 8.88 -10.69
N LEU A 26 -4.39 9.33 -9.55
CA LEU A 26 -5.22 8.54 -8.64
C LEU A 26 -6.60 8.21 -9.25
N SER A 27 -6.94 6.92 -9.30
CA SER A 27 -8.24 6.38 -9.66
C SER A 27 -9.21 6.50 -8.47
N PRO A 28 -10.27 7.31 -8.55
CA PRO A 28 -11.19 7.51 -7.43
C PRO A 28 -11.86 6.21 -6.95
N LEU A 29 -12.10 5.27 -7.86
CA LEU A 29 -12.64 3.96 -7.53
C LEU A 29 -11.62 3.12 -6.74
N ALA A 30 -10.35 3.14 -7.14
CA ALA A 30 -9.29 2.43 -6.44
C ALA A 30 -9.13 2.93 -5.01
N MET A 31 -9.15 4.26 -4.85
CA MET A 31 -9.13 4.90 -3.54
C MET A 31 -10.32 4.41 -2.71
N LEU A 32 -11.56 4.54 -3.21
CA LEU A 32 -12.75 4.11 -2.47
C LEU A 32 -12.63 2.66 -1.95
N VAL A 33 -12.18 1.74 -2.80
CA VAL A 33 -11.98 0.33 -2.46
C VAL A 33 -10.85 0.15 -1.43
N ALA A 34 -9.78 0.92 -1.52
CA ALA A 34 -8.65 0.85 -0.60
C ALA A 34 -9.05 1.31 0.80
N TYR A 35 -9.79 2.42 0.90
CA TYR A 35 -10.26 2.94 2.19
C TYR A 35 -11.25 1.97 2.84
N SER A 36 -12.14 1.32 2.08
CA SER A 36 -13.00 0.27 2.65
C SER A 36 -12.18 -0.94 3.14
N GLY A 37 -11.06 -1.23 2.47
CA GLY A 37 -10.10 -2.25 2.85
C GLY A 37 -9.31 -1.98 4.14
N ILE A 38 -9.40 -0.81 4.76
CA ILE A 38 -8.79 -0.52 6.07
C ILE A 38 -9.52 -1.29 7.18
N GLU A 39 -10.85 -1.25 7.13
CA GLU A 39 -11.77 -1.84 8.11
C GLU A 39 -12.18 -3.27 7.72
N ASN A 40 -12.43 -3.52 6.44
CA ASN A 40 -12.96 -4.79 5.95
C ASN A 40 -11.87 -5.74 5.44
N LYS A 41 -12.06 -7.05 5.67
CA LYS A 41 -11.24 -8.10 5.05
C LYS A 41 -11.80 -8.44 3.67
N GLY A 42 -11.20 -7.87 2.62
CA GLY A 42 -11.31 -8.40 1.25
C GLY A 42 -12.67 -8.23 0.59
N GLU A 43 -13.07 -6.98 0.38
CA GLU A 43 -14.20 -6.67 -0.51
C GLU A 43 -13.72 -6.65 -1.96
N CYS A 44 -14.54 -7.20 -2.85
CA CYS A 44 -14.29 -7.25 -4.29
C CYS A 44 -15.29 -6.32 -4.99
N TYR A 45 -14.79 -5.33 -5.73
CA TYR A 45 -15.60 -4.36 -6.45
C TYR A 45 -15.25 -4.39 -7.93
N ASP A 46 -16.17 -4.89 -8.77
CA ASP A 46 -16.10 -4.95 -10.25
C ASP A 46 -14.86 -5.62 -10.88
N SER A 47 -13.87 -6.05 -10.10
CA SER A 47 -12.63 -6.81 -10.40
C SER A 47 -11.47 -6.40 -9.49
N LEU A 48 -11.61 -5.28 -8.77
CA LEU A 48 -10.63 -4.79 -7.80
C LEU A 48 -10.80 -5.53 -6.48
N VAL A 49 -9.69 -6.05 -5.97
CA VAL A 49 -9.65 -6.75 -4.69
C VAL A 49 -8.77 -5.96 -3.74
N ALA A 50 -9.30 -5.62 -2.56
CA ALA A 50 -8.52 -5.03 -1.49
C ALA A 50 -7.80 -6.12 -0.69
N HIS A 51 -6.47 -6.17 -0.82
CA HIS A 51 -5.61 -7.08 -0.07
C HIS A 51 -5.02 -6.35 1.13
N ARG A 52 -5.49 -6.72 2.32
CA ARG A 52 -5.08 -6.12 3.59
C ARG A 52 -4.02 -6.98 4.29
N HIS A 53 -2.88 -6.37 4.60
CA HIS A 53 -1.80 -6.94 5.40
C HIS A 53 -1.64 -6.15 6.70
N VAL A 54 -1.61 -6.85 7.84
CA VAL A 54 -1.35 -6.22 9.15
C VAL A 54 0.09 -6.47 9.51
N CYS A 55 0.88 -5.41 9.61
CA CYS A 55 2.27 -5.47 10.00
C CYS A 55 2.41 -5.79 11.49
N ALA A 56 3.58 -6.29 11.90
CA ALA A 56 3.82 -6.67 13.29
C ALA A 56 3.63 -5.52 14.30
N GLN A 57 3.90 -4.28 13.88
CA GLN A 57 3.75 -3.06 14.67
C GLN A 57 2.33 -2.48 14.69
N GLY A 58 1.37 -3.11 14.00
CA GLY A 58 -0.02 -2.67 13.94
C GLY A 58 -0.38 -1.79 12.75
N CYS A 59 0.60 -1.27 11.99
CA CYS A 59 0.34 -0.63 10.70
C CYS A 59 -0.40 -1.58 9.74
N LYS A 60 -1.19 -1.01 8.83
CA LYS A 60 -1.90 -1.79 7.81
C LYS A 60 -1.43 -1.35 6.43
N ILE A 61 -1.15 -2.31 5.57
CA ILE A 61 -0.90 -2.08 4.14
C ILE A 61 -2.12 -2.61 3.40
N VAL A 62 -2.76 -1.78 2.59
CA VAL A 62 -3.88 -2.18 1.74
C VAL A 62 -3.45 -2.00 0.29
N LEU A 63 -3.37 -3.11 -0.44
CA LEU A 63 -3.11 -3.13 -1.87
C LEU A 63 -4.41 -3.44 -2.60
N VAL A 64 -4.87 -2.52 -3.44
CA VAL A 64 -5.97 -2.73 -4.36
C VAL A 64 -5.41 -3.11 -5.72
N THR A 65 -5.72 -4.33 -6.15
CA THR A 65 -5.29 -4.85 -7.45
C THR A 65 -6.22 -5.96 -7.93
N SER A 66 -6.19 -6.24 -9.23
CA SER A 66 -6.80 -7.44 -9.82
C SER A 66 -5.79 -8.55 -10.08
N ARG A 67 -4.52 -8.35 -9.71
CA ARG A 67 -3.43 -9.29 -9.96
C ARG A 67 -3.43 -10.44 -8.94
N PRO A 68 -3.10 -11.67 -9.36
CA PRO A 68 -2.88 -12.78 -8.44
C PRO A 68 -1.56 -12.61 -7.67
N ASP A 69 -1.39 -13.39 -6.61
CA ASP A 69 -0.10 -13.61 -5.91
C ASP A 69 0.57 -12.37 -5.29
N VAL A 70 -0.22 -11.51 -4.65
CA VAL A 70 0.22 -10.26 -4.01
C VAL A 70 1.13 -10.43 -2.77
N GLY A 71 1.30 -11.65 -2.27
CA GLY A 71 1.98 -11.90 -0.98
C GLY A 71 3.43 -11.43 -0.96
N GLY A 72 4.17 -11.64 -2.07
CA GLY A 72 5.57 -11.19 -2.19
C GLY A 72 5.69 -9.67 -2.07
N MET A 73 4.80 -8.94 -2.75
CA MET A 73 4.76 -7.49 -2.72
C MET A 73 4.42 -6.95 -1.32
N LEU A 74 3.41 -7.51 -0.65
CA LEU A 74 3.01 -7.08 0.70
C LEU A 74 4.15 -7.28 1.71
N ILE A 75 4.84 -8.41 1.66
CA ILE A 75 6.00 -8.71 2.53
C ILE A 75 7.17 -7.76 2.23
N ALA A 76 7.47 -7.50 0.95
CA ALA A 76 8.54 -6.57 0.57
C ALA A 76 8.21 -5.13 1.01
N THR A 77 6.95 -4.73 0.89
CA THR A 77 6.45 -3.42 1.34
C THR A 77 6.55 -3.28 2.85
N GLU A 78 6.16 -4.28 3.64
CA GLU A 78 6.34 -4.25 5.11
C GLU A 78 7.82 -4.10 5.49
N LYS A 79 8.73 -4.82 4.82
CA LYS A 79 10.18 -4.66 5.07
C LYS A 79 10.67 -3.26 4.75
N LEU A 80 10.19 -2.64 3.67
CA LEU A 80 10.53 -1.27 3.31
C LEU A 80 9.98 -0.29 4.34
N LEU A 81 8.70 -0.41 4.70
CA LEU A 81 8.01 0.41 5.70
C LEU A 81 8.75 0.36 7.05
N ASN A 82 9.12 -0.83 7.52
CA ASN A 82 9.85 -0.99 8.78
C ASN A 82 11.20 -0.26 8.76
N ARG A 83 11.89 -0.21 7.62
CA ARG A 83 13.16 0.55 7.51
C ARG A 83 12.94 2.06 7.59
N ILE A 84 11.82 2.57 7.08
CA ILE A 84 11.47 3.99 7.15
C ILE A 84 11.05 4.37 8.57
N LEU A 85 10.16 3.60 9.19
CA LEU A 85 9.65 3.88 10.54
C LEU A 85 10.69 3.75 11.66
N LEU A 86 11.82 3.08 11.40
CA LEU A 86 12.95 3.01 12.34
C LEU A 86 13.86 4.25 12.30
N ARG A 87 13.61 5.20 11.38
CA ARG A 87 14.38 6.44 11.29
C ARG A 87 13.99 7.39 12.44
N PRO A 88 14.95 7.95 13.19
CA PRO A 88 14.67 8.83 14.33
C PRO A 88 13.82 10.06 14.00
N GLU A 89 13.92 10.54 12.77
CA GLU A 89 13.23 11.73 12.25
C GLU A 89 11.80 11.47 11.77
N VAL A 90 11.38 10.21 11.66
CA VAL A 90 10.03 9.83 11.22
C VAL A 90 9.14 9.60 12.43
N LEU A 91 8.07 10.38 12.57
CA LEU A 91 7.06 10.15 13.60
C LEU A 91 6.02 9.12 13.11
N ALA A 92 5.47 8.32 14.02
CA ALA A 92 4.55 7.23 13.68
C ALA A 92 3.19 7.70 13.10
N ASP A 93 2.81 8.95 13.37
CA ASP A 93 1.58 9.56 12.86
C ASP A 93 1.83 10.46 11.63
N ASP A 94 3.08 10.66 11.23
CA ASP A 94 3.42 11.56 10.12
C ASP A 94 3.26 10.89 8.76
N TRP A 95 2.91 11.71 7.77
CA TRP A 95 2.94 11.31 6.37
C TRP A 95 4.36 10.92 5.98
N ILE A 96 4.52 9.76 5.35
CA ILE A 96 5.82 9.30 4.84
C ILE A 96 6.19 10.18 3.65
N ASP A 97 7.35 10.85 3.71
CA ASP A 97 7.88 11.62 2.59
C ASP A 97 7.94 10.75 1.32
N GLU A 98 7.14 11.16 0.34
CA GLU A 98 6.75 10.36 -0.81
C GLU A 98 7.96 9.98 -1.66
N SER A 99 8.95 10.86 -1.80
CA SER A 99 9.98 10.73 -2.85
C SER A 99 10.82 9.45 -2.75
N GLU A 100 11.36 9.11 -1.58
CA GLU A 100 12.21 7.92 -1.42
C GLU A 100 11.38 6.64 -1.28
N PHE A 101 10.31 6.69 -0.49
CA PHE A 101 9.50 5.51 -0.21
C PHE A 101 8.71 5.08 -1.45
N GLU A 102 8.08 6.02 -2.15
CA GLU A 102 7.35 5.74 -3.39
C GLU A 102 8.27 5.17 -4.47
N THR A 103 9.46 5.76 -4.65
CA THR A 103 10.42 5.28 -5.65
C THR A 103 10.78 3.81 -5.42
N LYS A 104 11.14 3.45 -4.18
CA LYS A 104 11.48 2.06 -3.82
C LYS A 104 10.27 1.13 -3.89
N LEU A 105 9.08 1.64 -3.59
CA LEU A 105 7.84 0.88 -3.69
C LEU A 105 7.50 0.56 -5.15
N ARG A 106 7.74 1.50 -6.08
CA ARG A 106 7.60 1.28 -7.52
C ARG A 106 8.61 0.27 -8.05
N GLU A 107 9.84 0.26 -7.55
CA GLU A 107 10.82 -0.79 -7.86
C GLU A 107 10.30 -2.17 -7.44
N ILE A 108 9.82 -2.30 -6.19
CA ILE A 108 9.20 -3.54 -5.68
C ILE A 108 8.01 -3.97 -6.54
N TYR A 109 7.16 -3.02 -6.96
CA TYR A 109 6.02 -3.28 -7.82
C TYR A 109 6.44 -3.85 -9.18
N VAL A 110 7.46 -3.26 -9.82
CA VAL A 110 8.00 -3.76 -11.10
C VAL A 110 8.55 -5.17 -10.95
N GLU A 111 9.36 -5.42 -9.91
CA GLU A 111 9.92 -6.74 -9.63
C GLU A 111 8.84 -7.81 -9.34
N SER A 112 7.71 -7.40 -8.75
CA SER A 112 6.64 -8.33 -8.35
C SER A 112 5.69 -8.69 -9.49
N PHE A 113 5.45 -7.78 -10.44
CA PHE A 113 4.33 -7.92 -11.39
C PHE A 113 4.67 -7.66 -12.86
N VAL A 114 5.85 -7.14 -13.16
CA VAL A 114 6.26 -6.74 -14.51
C VAL A 114 7.52 -7.48 -14.96
N GLY A 115 8.40 -7.84 -14.01
CA GLY A 115 9.62 -8.63 -14.23
C GLY A 115 9.37 -10.11 -14.52
#